data_AF-A0A6I9YRU1-F1
#
_entry.id   AF-A0A6I9YRU1-F1
#
_cell.length_a   1.000
_cell.length_b   1.000
_cell.length_c   1.000
_cell.angle_alpha   90.00
_cell.angle_beta   90.00
_cell.angle_gamma   90.00
#
_symmetry.space_group_name_H-M   'P 1'
#
loop_
_entity.id
_entity.type
_entity.pdbx_description
1 polymer ?
#
loop_
_entity_poly.entity_id
_entity_poly.type
_entity_poly.pdbx_seq_one_letter_code
_entity_poly.pdbx_strand_id
1 'polypeptide(L)'
;MRATADKSMRLVLTTFSNLREELVHLQDDLEKQEMNKMLLEKDLSFKEAQVKEYELMLASVRENNRQQQQALREYTLKCRSLEEQLLSLRHNDSEREFRLKDLEYSKRALEQEIQNLRLQASTNPLGQTTTDELSSRYVEMINQLREDKDREIRTLRCSLSEFQKDFSRKQGSDTDLQMRLQDLILKLEEREACIKRQEEEIFRLRQEKLAINPSQGITKTIITKKYRNHYPILGLLSDDYQNTSSSAGETQTIVIEKTGETWQKDSFNCD
;
A
#
# COMPACT_ATOMS: atom_id res chain seq x y z
N MET A 1 -138.43 93.88 -72.09
CA MET A 1 -137.50 93.84 -70.95
C MET A 1 -137.77 92.70 -69.96
N ARG A 2 -139.01 92.50 -69.44
CA ARG A 2 -139.30 91.44 -68.44
C ARG A 2 -138.96 90.00 -68.88
N ALA A 3 -139.29 89.61 -70.12
CA ALA A 3 -139.02 88.25 -70.62
C ALA A 3 -137.52 87.91 -70.77
N THR A 4 -136.67 88.92 -71.05
CA THR A 4 -135.22 88.74 -71.13
C THR A 4 -134.62 88.56 -69.74
N ALA A 5 -135.06 89.36 -68.77
CA ALA A 5 -134.64 89.24 -67.38
C ALA A 5 -134.99 87.87 -66.78
N ASP A 6 -136.18 87.33 -67.09
CA ASP A 6 -136.62 86.01 -66.64
C ASP A 6 -135.79 84.85 -67.27
N LYS A 7 -135.36 85.00 -68.52
CA LYS A 7 -134.41 84.05 -69.17
C LYS A 7 -133.02 84.11 -68.54
N SER A 8 -132.49 85.31 -68.31
CA SER A 8 -131.20 85.50 -67.64
C SER A 8 -131.23 84.95 -66.21
N MET A 9 -132.32 85.20 -65.47
CA MET A 9 -132.50 84.67 -64.12
C MET A 9 -132.51 83.14 -64.10
N ARG A 10 -133.27 82.50 -65.00
CA ARG A 10 -133.28 81.04 -65.12
C ARG A 10 -131.90 80.47 -65.43
N LEU A 11 -131.18 81.07 -66.38
CA LEU A 11 -129.82 80.63 -66.71
C LEU A 11 -128.90 80.71 -65.49
N VAL A 12 -128.93 81.84 -64.77
CA VAL A 12 -128.15 82.05 -63.55
C VAL A 12 -128.48 80.99 -62.48
N LEU A 13 -129.77 80.73 -62.24
CA LEU A 13 -130.20 79.71 -61.27
C LEU A 13 -129.76 78.30 -61.69
N THR A 14 -129.85 77.95 -62.98
CA THR A 14 -129.35 76.67 -63.49
C THR A 14 -127.84 76.55 -63.32
N THR A 15 -127.07 77.61 -63.62
CA THR A 15 -125.62 77.58 -63.41
C THR A 15 -125.23 77.44 -61.95
N PHE A 16 -125.96 78.10 -61.03
CA PHE A 16 -125.74 77.92 -59.59
C PHE A 16 -126.16 76.52 -59.10
N SER A 17 -127.22 75.93 -59.65
CA SER A 17 -127.61 74.55 -59.32
C SER A 17 -126.55 73.55 -59.75
N ASN A 18 -126.05 73.67 -60.98
CA ASN A 18 -124.99 72.80 -61.50
C ASN A 18 -123.70 72.95 -60.69
N LEU A 19 -123.29 74.19 -60.38
CA LEU A 19 -122.10 74.44 -59.57
C LEU A 19 -122.24 73.85 -58.16
N ARG A 20 -123.43 73.94 -57.56
CA ARG A 20 -123.70 73.31 -56.25
C ARG A 20 -123.56 71.78 -56.32
N GLU A 21 -124.05 71.15 -57.38
CA GLU A 21 -123.91 69.71 -57.59
C GLU A 21 -122.46 69.30 -57.81
N GLU A 22 -121.70 70.03 -58.63
CA GLU A 22 -120.26 69.82 -58.81
C GLU A 22 -119.48 69.98 -57.49
N LEU A 23 -119.82 70.99 -56.68
CA LEU A 23 -119.22 71.18 -55.35
C LEU A 23 -119.48 70.01 -54.41
N VAL A 24 -120.68 69.42 -54.45
CA VAL A 24 -120.99 68.21 -53.65
C VAL A 24 -120.16 67.03 -54.13
N HIS A 25 -120.06 66.79 -55.44
CA HIS A 25 -119.22 65.72 -55.97
C HIS A 25 -117.73 65.89 -55.63
N LEU A 26 -117.22 67.12 -55.71
CA LEU A 26 -115.84 67.43 -55.32
C LEU A 26 -115.61 67.21 -53.82
N GLN A 27 -116.61 67.47 -52.99
CA GLN A 27 -116.53 67.18 -51.56
C GLN A 27 -116.48 65.66 -51.30
N ASP A 28 -117.36 64.88 -51.94
CA ASP A 28 -117.36 63.42 -51.82
C ASP A 28 -116.02 62.81 -52.29
N ASP A 29 -115.48 63.33 -53.41
CA ASP A 29 -114.18 62.92 -53.92
C ASP A 29 -113.05 63.27 -52.95
N LEU A 30 -113.08 64.45 -52.34
CA LEU A 30 -112.11 64.86 -51.33
C LEU A 30 -112.14 63.92 -50.12
N GLU A 31 -113.31 63.62 -49.58
CA GLU A 31 -113.47 62.70 -48.44
C GLU A 31 -112.95 61.29 -48.78
N LYS A 32 -113.23 60.80 -50.00
CA LYS A 32 -112.70 59.53 -50.47
C LYS A 32 -111.18 59.54 -50.60
N GLN A 33 -110.59 60.63 -51.09
CA GLN A 33 -109.14 60.79 -51.19
C GLN A 33 -108.49 60.85 -49.80
N GLU A 34 -109.11 61.54 -48.83
CA GLU A 34 -108.64 61.58 -47.44
C GLU A 34 -108.65 60.20 -46.79
N MET A 35 -109.70 59.41 -47.00
CA MET A 35 -109.77 58.03 -46.50
C MET A 35 -108.69 57.14 -47.14
N ASN A 36 -108.51 57.22 -48.46
CA ASN A 36 -107.46 56.46 -49.16
C ASN A 36 -106.07 56.85 -48.67
N LYS A 37 -105.81 58.15 -48.47
CA LYS A 37 -104.56 58.65 -47.90
C LYS A 37 -104.30 58.06 -46.52
N MET A 38 -105.30 58.07 -45.63
CA MET A 38 -105.17 57.51 -44.28
C MET A 38 -104.87 56.00 -44.31
N LEU A 39 -105.52 55.24 -45.19
CA LEU A 39 -105.23 53.81 -45.37
C LEU A 39 -103.82 53.55 -45.91
N LEU A 40 -103.37 54.35 -46.87
CA LEU A 40 -102.01 54.28 -47.42
C LEU A 40 -100.95 54.62 -46.38
N GLU A 41 -101.16 55.66 -45.56
CA GLU A 41 -100.25 56.02 -44.47
C GLU A 41 -100.13 54.89 -43.44
N LYS A 42 -101.24 54.22 -43.12
CA LYS A 42 -101.25 53.07 -42.22
C LYS A 42 -100.46 51.89 -42.81
N ASP A 43 -100.71 51.53 -44.07
CA ASP A 43 -99.97 50.44 -44.73
C ASP A 43 -98.48 50.77 -44.84
N LEU A 44 -98.12 52.01 -45.20
CA LEU A 44 -96.74 52.46 -45.28
C LEU A 44 -96.04 52.33 -43.92
N SER A 45 -96.67 52.78 -42.83
CA SER A 45 -96.08 52.63 -41.48
C SER A 45 -95.89 51.16 -41.06
N PHE A 46 -96.81 50.28 -41.46
CA PHE A 46 -96.70 48.85 -41.24
C PHE A 46 -95.54 48.24 -42.05
N LYS A 47 -95.41 48.62 -43.33
CA LYS A 47 -94.31 48.18 -44.19
C LYS A 47 -92.96 48.68 -43.69
N GLU A 48 -92.87 49.91 -43.21
CA GLU A 48 -91.64 50.42 -42.58
C GLU A 48 -91.24 49.62 -41.35
N ALA A 49 -92.19 49.26 -40.49
CA ALA A 49 -91.91 48.39 -39.33
C ALA A 49 -91.42 47.00 -39.76
N GLN A 50 -92.07 46.42 -40.77
CA GLN A 50 -91.70 45.12 -41.32
C GLN A 50 -90.28 45.15 -41.93
N VAL A 51 -89.93 46.20 -42.68
CA VAL A 51 -88.59 46.37 -43.25
C VAL A 51 -87.53 46.43 -42.14
N LYS A 52 -87.78 47.21 -41.07
CA LYS A 52 -86.85 47.30 -39.92
C LYS A 52 -86.63 45.94 -39.26
N GLU A 53 -87.68 45.13 -39.11
CA GLU A 53 -87.55 43.78 -38.54
C GLU A 53 -86.70 42.86 -39.44
N TYR A 54 -86.91 42.91 -40.76
CA TYR A 54 -86.09 42.14 -41.70
C TYR A 54 -84.64 42.60 -41.75
N GLU A 55 -84.37 43.91 -41.63
CA GLU A 55 -83.02 44.45 -41.54
C GLU A 55 -82.29 43.95 -40.28
N LEU A 56 -82.98 43.96 -39.13
CA LEU A 56 -82.43 43.42 -37.87
C LEU A 56 -82.14 41.92 -37.98
N MET A 57 -83.07 41.15 -38.56
CA MET A 57 -82.88 39.72 -38.77
C MET A 57 -81.68 39.45 -39.70
N LEU A 58 -81.56 40.22 -40.79
CA LEU A 58 -80.44 40.11 -41.72
C LEU A 58 -79.11 40.46 -41.06
N ALA A 59 -79.08 41.51 -40.23
CA ALA A 59 -77.89 41.88 -39.46
C ALA A 59 -77.48 40.77 -38.48
N SER A 60 -78.45 40.17 -37.77
CA SER A 60 -78.21 39.04 -36.86
C SER A 60 -77.65 37.82 -37.57
N VAL A 61 -78.21 37.44 -38.73
CA VAL A 61 -77.71 36.31 -39.52
C VAL A 61 -76.29 36.57 -40.04
N ARG A 62 -76.00 37.78 -40.51
CA ARG A 62 -74.65 38.18 -40.95
C ARG A 62 -73.64 38.08 -39.82
N GLU A 63 -74.00 38.57 -38.63
CA GLU A 63 -73.13 38.51 -37.46
C GLU A 63 -72.92 37.07 -36.98
N ASN A 64 -73.98 36.26 -36.94
CA ASN A 64 -73.88 34.83 -36.61
C ASN A 64 -72.94 34.09 -37.58
N ASN A 65 -73.08 34.34 -38.88
CA ASN A 65 -72.19 33.76 -39.89
C ASN A 65 -70.73 34.20 -39.69
N ARG A 66 -70.48 35.48 -39.36
CA ARG A 66 -69.15 36.01 -39.06
C ARG A 66 -68.53 35.27 -37.86
N GLN A 67 -69.29 35.10 -36.78
CA GLN A 67 -68.86 34.39 -35.57
C GLN A 67 -68.58 32.92 -35.86
N GLN A 68 -69.44 32.23 -36.62
CA GLN A 68 -69.21 30.83 -37.02
C GLN A 68 -67.95 30.68 -37.86
N GLN A 69 -67.71 31.57 -38.82
CA GLN A 69 -66.48 31.55 -39.61
C GLN A 69 -65.23 31.78 -38.75
N GLN A 70 -65.31 32.68 -37.76
CA GLN A 70 -64.21 32.89 -36.82
C GLN A 70 -63.93 31.65 -35.98
N ALA A 71 -64.98 31.06 -35.38
CA ALA A 71 -64.86 29.84 -34.59
C ALA A 71 -64.29 28.66 -35.40
N LEU A 72 -64.71 28.51 -36.67
CA LEU A 72 -64.16 27.50 -37.57
C LEU A 72 -62.68 27.72 -37.85
N ARG A 73 -62.23 28.97 -38.04
CA ARG A 73 -60.80 29.28 -38.22
C ARG A 73 -60.00 28.94 -36.97
N GLU A 74 -60.50 29.29 -35.79
CA GLU A 74 -59.87 28.96 -34.51
C GLU A 74 -59.77 27.45 -34.28
N TYR A 75 -60.85 26.70 -34.56
CA TYR A 75 -60.85 25.25 -34.44
C TYR A 75 -59.88 24.60 -35.44
N THR A 76 -59.82 25.11 -36.68
CA THR A 76 -58.87 24.64 -37.70
C THR A 76 -57.43 24.84 -37.26
N LEU A 77 -57.10 26.01 -36.69
CA LEU A 77 -55.76 26.27 -36.15
C LEU A 77 -55.44 25.34 -34.97
N LYS A 78 -56.41 25.10 -34.09
CA LYS A 78 -56.24 24.16 -32.98
C LYS A 78 -56.01 22.72 -33.46
N CYS A 79 -56.75 22.26 -34.45
CA CYS A 79 -56.54 20.94 -35.07
C CYS A 79 -55.12 20.82 -35.63
N ARG A 80 -54.66 21.80 -36.43
CA ARG A 80 -53.29 21.81 -36.97
C ARG A 80 -52.23 21.75 -35.87
N SER A 81 -52.39 22.54 -34.79
CA SER A 81 -51.46 22.52 -33.66
C SER A 81 -51.43 21.15 -32.96
N LEU A 82 -52.58 20.49 -32.80
CA LEU A 82 -52.63 19.14 -32.23
C LEU A 82 -52.00 18.09 -33.15
N GLU A 83 -52.19 18.20 -34.47
CA GLU A 83 -51.54 17.34 -35.45
C GLU A 83 -50.01 17.49 -35.40
N GLU A 84 -49.50 18.72 -35.32
CA GLU A 84 -48.07 19.02 -35.13
C GLU A 84 -47.52 18.42 -33.83
N GLN A 85 -48.27 18.54 -32.71
CA GLN A 85 -47.90 17.94 -31.44
C GLN A 85 -47.84 16.40 -31.53
N LEU A 86 -48.82 15.77 -32.19
CA LEU A 86 -48.84 14.32 -32.39
C LEU A 86 -47.68 13.84 -33.27
N LEU A 87 -47.34 14.59 -34.32
CA LEU A 87 -46.18 14.32 -35.16
C LEU A 87 -44.88 14.40 -34.35
N SER A 88 -44.72 15.46 -33.55
CA SER A 88 -43.57 15.63 -32.66
C SER A 88 -43.44 14.50 -31.65
N LEU A 89 -44.54 14.11 -31.00
CA LEU A 89 -44.55 12.98 -30.05
C LEU A 89 -44.14 11.66 -30.73
N ARG A 90 -44.71 11.35 -31.91
CA ARG A 90 -44.31 10.15 -32.66
C ARG A 90 -42.84 10.13 -33.03
N HIS A 91 -42.28 11.28 -33.41
CA HIS A 91 -40.85 11.40 -33.71
C HIS A 91 -40.00 11.12 -32.46
N ASN A 92 -40.33 11.77 -31.34
CA ASN A 92 -39.63 11.57 -30.06
C ASN A 92 -39.72 10.11 -29.57
N ASP A 93 -40.88 9.47 -29.71
CA ASP A 93 -41.04 8.07 -29.30
C ASP A 93 -40.23 7.12 -30.19
N SER A 94 -40.15 7.40 -31.49
CA SER A 94 -39.31 6.63 -32.42
C SER A 94 -37.82 6.77 -32.07
N GLU A 95 -37.36 7.98 -31.70
CA GLU A 95 -35.99 8.23 -31.26
C GLU A 95 -35.68 7.51 -29.94
N ARG A 96 -36.62 7.53 -28.99
CA ARG A 96 -36.50 6.78 -27.73
C ARG A 96 -36.43 5.28 -27.98
N GLU A 97 -37.26 4.74 -28.87
CA GLU A 97 -37.26 3.32 -29.22
C GLU A 97 -35.93 2.91 -29.88
N PHE A 98 -35.40 3.73 -30.77
CA PHE A 98 -34.07 3.51 -31.36
C PHE A 98 -32.98 3.47 -30.27
N ARG A 99 -32.95 4.47 -29.39
CA ARG A 99 -31.97 4.53 -28.29
C ARG A 99 -32.11 3.37 -27.32
N LEU A 100 -33.34 2.91 -27.05
CA LEU A 100 -33.61 1.74 -26.22
C LEU A 100 -33.02 0.48 -26.87
N LYS A 101 -33.27 0.27 -28.17
CA LYS A 101 -32.73 -0.87 -28.92
C LYS A 101 -31.20 -0.89 -28.89
N ASP A 102 -30.56 0.26 -29.11
CA ASP A 102 -29.09 0.37 -29.03
C ASP A 102 -28.55 -0.02 -27.65
N LEU A 103 -29.18 0.47 -26.57
CA LEU A 103 -28.83 0.10 -25.21
C LEU A 103 -29.05 -1.39 -24.93
N GLU A 104 -30.13 -1.98 -25.44
CA GLU A 104 -30.38 -3.42 -25.31
C GLU A 104 -29.33 -4.26 -26.04
N TYR A 105 -28.90 -3.85 -27.24
CA TYR A 105 -27.82 -4.53 -27.96
C TYR A 105 -26.50 -4.44 -27.21
N SER A 106 -26.14 -3.25 -26.73
CA SER A 106 -24.94 -3.05 -25.90
C SER A 106 -25.00 -3.90 -24.63
N LYS A 107 -26.16 -3.95 -23.96
CA LYS A 107 -26.38 -4.78 -22.78
C LYS A 107 -26.17 -6.27 -23.10
N ARG A 108 -26.79 -6.79 -24.16
CA ARG A 108 -26.63 -8.20 -24.56
C ARG A 108 -25.19 -8.54 -24.89
N ALA A 109 -24.46 -7.64 -25.56
CA ALA A 109 -23.04 -7.83 -25.85
C ALA A 109 -22.19 -7.93 -24.58
N LEU A 110 -22.41 -7.02 -23.61
CA LEU A 110 -21.74 -7.06 -22.31
C LEU A 110 -22.10 -8.31 -21.50
N GLU A 111 -23.37 -8.74 -21.53
CA GLU A 111 -23.81 -9.98 -20.87
C GLU A 111 -23.10 -11.21 -21.46
N GLN A 112 -22.93 -11.27 -22.78
CA GLN A 112 -22.16 -12.32 -23.45
C GLN A 112 -20.67 -12.27 -23.09
N GLU A 113 -20.07 -11.08 -23.04
CA GLU A 113 -18.68 -10.92 -22.61
C GLU A 113 -18.48 -11.37 -21.16
N ILE A 114 -19.36 -10.97 -20.24
CA ILE A 114 -19.35 -11.42 -18.84
C ILE A 114 -19.48 -12.94 -18.76
N GLN A 115 -20.37 -13.54 -19.55
CA GLN A 115 -20.54 -14.98 -19.59
C GLN A 115 -19.28 -15.68 -20.13
N ASN A 116 -18.66 -15.15 -21.18
CA ASN A 116 -17.40 -15.66 -21.73
C ASN A 116 -16.25 -15.53 -20.75
N LEU A 117 -16.13 -14.41 -20.03
CA LEU A 117 -15.13 -14.21 -18.98
C LEU A 117 -15.35 -15.17 -17.81
N ARG A 118 -16.59 -15.41 -17.40
CA ARG A 118 -16.92 -16.43 -16.38
C ARG A 118 -16.57 -17.83 -16.84
N LEU A 119 -16.87 -18.15 -18.11
CA LEU A 119 -16.47 -19.42 -18.71
C LEU A 119 -14.95 -19.51 -18.73
N GLN A 120 -14.21 -18.53 -19.25
CA GLN A 120 -12.75 -18.52 -19.18
C GLN A 120 -12.22 -18.65 -17.74
N ALA A 121 -12.79 -17.95 -16.76
CA ALA A 121 -12.38 -18.12 -15.37
C ALA A 121 -12.65 -19.55 -14.84
N SER A 122 -13.69 -20.22 -15.33
CA SER A 122 -14.07 -21.59 -14.94
C SER A 122 -13.42 -22.70 -15.79
N THR A 123 -13.13 -22.45 -17.06
CA THR A 123 -12.63 -23.39 -18.07
C THR A 123 -11.19 -23.10 -18.46
N ASN A 124 -10.54 -22.16 -17.78
CA ASN A 124 -9.09 -22.06 -17.73
C ASN A 124 -8.62 -22.73 -16.44
N PRO A 125 -8.78 -24.08 -16.29
CA PRO A 125 -8.10 -24.79 -15.23
C PRO A 125 -6.62 -24.55 -15.39
N LEU A 126 -6.07 -24.26 -16.57
CA LEU A 126 -4.66 -23.90 -16.73
C LEU A 126 -4.25 -22.69 -15.87
N GLY A 127 -5.09 -21.67 -15.67
CA GLY A 127 -4.76 -20.55 -14.78
C GLY A 127 -4.75 -20.95 -13.30
N GLN A 128 -5.77 -21.70 -12.88
CA GLN A 128 -5.90 -22.18 -11.50
C GLN A 128 -4.88 -23.30 -11.19
N THR A 129 -4.72 -24.29 -12.07
CA THR A 129 -3.74 -25.37 -11.99
C THR A 129 -2.32 -24.87 -12.13
N THR A 130 -2.00 -23.89 -12.98
CA THR A 130 -0.63 -23.32 -12.96
C THR A 130 -0.36 -22.55 -11.67
N THR A 131 -1.37 -21.89 -11.10
CA THR A 131 -1.24 -21.22 -9.80
C THR A 131 -1.09 -22.24 -8.66
N ASP A 132 -1.88 -23.31 -8.68
CA ASP A 132 -1.85 -24.39 -7.69
C ASP A 132 -0.59 -25.27 -7.83
N GLU A 133 -0.12 -25.54 -9.04
CA GLU A 133 1.15 -26.23 -9.33
C GLU A 133 2.35 -25.38 -8.91
N LEU A 134 2.31 -24.06 -9.17
CA LEU A 134 3.35 -23.14 -8.71
C LEU A 134 3.37 -23.08 -7.17
N SER A 135 2.20 -22.99 -6.55
CA SER A 135 2.02 -23.05 -5.09
C SER A 135 2.55 -24.36 -4.51
N SER A 136 2.21 -25.49 -5.14
CA SER A 136 2.68 -26.83 -4.74
C SER A 136 4.21 -26.92 -4.84
N ARG A 137 4.83 -26.44 -5.93
CA ARG A 137 6.29 -26.39 -6.07
C ARG A 137 6.96 -25.50 -5.03
N TYR A 138 6.37 -24.36 -4.67
CA TYR A 138 6.90 -23.52 -3.60
C TYR A 138 6.84 -24.22 -2.24
N VAL A 139 5.74 -24.91 -1.93
CA VAL A 139 5.61 -25.69 -0.69
C VAL A 139 6.63 -26.83 -0.65
N GLU A 140 6.81 -27.55 -1.75
CA GLU A 140 7.76 -28.66 -1.87
C GLU A 140 9.19 -28.18 -1.68
N MET A 141 9.58 -27.05 -2.31
CA MET A 141 10.89 -26.44 -2.12
C MET A 141 11.13 -25.98 -0.67
N ILE A 142 10.11 -25.40 -0.01
CA ILE A 142 10.20 -25.02 1.41
C ILE A 142 10.42 -26.25 2.28
N ASN A 143 9.70 -27.34 2.01
CA ASN A 143 9.86 -28.60 2.75
C ASN A 143 11.25 -29.20 2.52
N GLN A 144 11.74 -29.19 1.28
CA GLN A 144 13.09 -29.66 0.95
C GLN A 144 14.16 -28.87 1.73
N LEU A 145 14.05 -27.55 1.77
CA LEU A 145 14.97 -26.69 2.52
C LEU A 145 14.89 -26.95 4.03
N ARG A 146 13.69 -27.20 4.57
CA ARG A 146 13.52 -27.59 5.98
C ARG A 146 14.19 -28.91 6.27
N GLU A 147 13.98 -29.92 5.43
CA GLU A 147 14.60 -31.23 5.57
C GLU A 147 16.12 -31.18 5.47
N ASP A 148 16.66 -30.37 4.56
CA ASP A 148 18.11 -30.14 4.43
C ASP A 148 18.69 -29.53 5.70
N LYS A 149 18.00 -28.52 6.25
CA LYS A 149 18.41 -27.89 7.51
C LYS A 149 18.29 -28.85 8.69
N ASP A 150 17.26 -29.66 8.75
CA ASP A 150 17.11 -30.68 9.80
C ASP A 150 18.16 -31.80 9.66
N ARG A 151 18.57 -32.14 8.44
CA ARG A 151 19.68 -33.06 8.17
C ARG A 151 21.00 -32.46 8.65
N GLU A 152 21.29 -31.21 8.29
CA GLU A 152 22.49 -30.49 8.73
C GLU A 152 22.57 -30.41 10.26
N ILE A 153 21.47 -30.04 10.93
CA ILE A 153 21.36 -30.02 12.40
C ILE A 153 21.64 -31.39 12.99
N ARG A 154 21.08 -32.47 12.42
CA ARG A 154 21.35 -33.84 12.88
C ARG A 154 22.82 -34.21 12.74
N THR A 155 23.44 -33.92 11.60
CA THR A 155 24.87 -34.20 11.37
C THR A 155 25.75 -33.42 12.34
N LEU A 156 25.48 -32.14 12.55
CA LEU A 156 26.22 -31.31 13.52
C LEU A 156 26.06 -31.84 14.95
N ARG A 157 24.86 -32.26 15.35
CA ARG A 157 24.62 -32.89 16.66
C ARG A 157 25.37 -34.22 16.82
N CYS A 158 25.41 -35.04 15.78
CA CYS A 158 26.20 -36.29 15.77
C CYS A 158 27.69 -35.99 15.92
N SER A 159 28.24 -35.07 15.11
CA SER A 159 29.64 -34.66 15.18
C SER A 159 30.00 -34.06 16.55
N LEU A 160 29.11 -33.25 17.14
CA LEU A 160 29.28 -32.72 18.49
C LEU A 160 29.30 -33.85 19.54
N SER A 161 28.42 -34.84 19.41
CA SER A 161 28.38 -35.99 20.31
C SER A 161 29.64 -36.85 20.19
N GLU A 162 30.15 -37.06 18.97
CA GLU A 162 31.41 -37.75 18.73
C GLU A 162 32.58 -36.98 19.34
N PHE A 163 32.66 -35.67 19.10
CA PHE A 163 33.68 -34.81 19.70
C PHE A 163 33.64 -34.86 21.23
N GLN A 164 32.44 -34.83 21.83
CA GLN A 164 32.27 -34.94 23.27
C GLN A 164 32.73 -36.31 23.79
N LYS A 165 32.44 -37.41 23.09
CA LYS A 165 32.92 -38.76 23.43
C LYS A 165 34.44 -38.85 23.33
N ASP A 166 35.03 -38.29 22.27
CA ASP A 166 36.48 -38.24 22.09
C ASP A 166 37.17 -37.39 23.17
N PHE A 167 36.55 -36.27 23.56
CA PHE A 167 37.01 -35.44 24.67
C PHE A 167 36.96 -36.21 26.00
N SER A 168 35.84 -36.88 26.32
CA SER A 168 35.74 -37.73 27.51
C SER A 168 36.71 -38.91 27.48
N ARG A 169 36.97 -39.52 26.32
CA ARG A 169 37.95 -40.63 26.18
C ARG A 169 39.38 -40.14 26.41
N LYS A 170 39.73 -38.94 25.95
CA LYS A 170 41.02 -38.29 26.24
C LYS A 170 41.17 -37.95 27.72
N GLN A 171 40.10 -37.52 28.39
CA GLN A 171 40.10 -37.32 29.85
C GLN A 171 40.32 -38.63 30.61
N GLY A 172 39.88 -39.78 30.08
CA GLY A 172 40.22 -41.11 30.62
C GLY A 172 41.69 -41.53 30.44
N SER A 173 42.46 -40.88 29.55
CA SER A 173 43.91 -41.06 29.44
C SER A 173 44.69 -40.23 30.47
N ASP A 174 44.02 -39.27 31.13
CA ASP A 174 44.62 -38.42 32.14
C ASP A 174 44.91 -39.20 33.43
N THR A 175 44.14 -40.26 33.73
CA THR A 175 44.38 -41.12 34.89
C THR A 175 45.70 -41.88 34.81
N ASP A 176 46.11 -42.33 33.62
CA ASP A 176 47.42 -42.98 33.43
C ASP A 176 48.59 -41.98 33.58
N LEU A 177 48.41 -40.76 33.10
CA LEU A 177 49.34 -39.65 33.31
C LEU A 177 49.42 -39.28 34.80
N GLN A 178 48.29 -39.24 35.48
CA GLN A 178 48.17 -38.97 36.91
C GLN A 178 48.84 -40.07 37.76
N MET A 179 48.68 -41.34 37.38
CA MET A 179 49.39 -42.48 37.98
C MET A 179 50.90 -42.42 37.74
N ARG A 180 51.33 -42.03 36.54
CA ARG A 180 52.76 -41.85 36.20
C ARG A 180 53.39 -40.69 36.99
N LEU A 181 52.64 -39.61 37.19
CA LEU A 181 53.02 -38.48 38.03
C LEU A 181 53.20 -38.94 39.48
N GLN A 182 52.25 -39.73 40.02
CA GLN A 182 52.32 -40.30 41.36
C GLN A 182 53.55 -41.22 41.54
N ASP A 183 53.86 -42.08 40.57
CA ASP A 183 55.06 -42.94 40.57
C ASP A 183 56.36 -42.12 40.54
N LEU A 184 56.39 -41.04 39.75
CA LEU A 184 57.52 -40.12 39.73
C LEU A 184 57.70 -39.39 41.07
N ILE A 185 56.61 -38.98 41.73
CA ILE A 185 56.64 -38.36 43.07
C ILE A 185 57.22 -39.34 44.09
N LEU A 186 56.73 -40.59 44.12
CA LEU A 186 57.24 -41.62 45.04
C LEU A 186 58.73 -41.90 44.85
N LYS A 187 59.21 -41.96 43.59
CA LYS A 187 60.64 -42.11 43.29
C LYS A 187 61.46 -40.92 43.76
N LEU A 188 60.89 -39.72 43.70
CA LEU A 188 61.52 -38.50 44.19
C LEU A 188 61.62 -38.53 45.72
N GLU A 189 60.55 -38.89 46.41
CA GLU A 189 60.52 -39.08 47.87
C GLU A 189 61.51 -40.15 48.33
N GLU A 190 61.62 -41.27 47.61
CA GLU A 190 62.60 -42.33 47.91
C GLU A 190 64.05 -41.85 47.74
N ARG A 191 64.33 -41.10 46.66
CA ARG A 191 65.63 -40.45 46.44
C ARG A 191 65.95 -39.47 47.56
N GLU A 192 64.98 -38.67 47.97
CA GLU A 192 65.12 -37.68 49.04
C GLU A 192 65.36 -38.33 50.42
N ALA A 193 64.69 -39.45 50.70
CA ALA A 193 64.95 -40.27 51.89
C ALA A 193 66.34 -40.93 51.85
N CYS A 194 66.82 -41.33 50.68
CA CYS A 194 68.18 -41.84 50.50
C CYS A 194 69.22 -40.75 50.76
N ILE A 195 69.00 -39.55 50.22
CA ILE A 195 69.85 -38.38 50.46
C ILE A 195 69.89 -38.07 51.96
N LYS A 196 68.74 -38.01 52.65
CA LYS A 196 68.71 -37.79 54.11
C LYS A 196 69.48 -38.85 54.89
N ARG A 197 69.34 -40.14 54.55
CA ARG A 197 70.14 -41.21 55.18
C ARG A 197 71.63 -41.03 54.94
N GLN A 198 72.02 -40.66 53.72
CA GLN A 198 73.42 -40.37 53.39
C GLN A 198 73.92 -39.13 54.14
N GLU A 199 73.11 -38.09 54.29
CA GLU A 199 73.43 -36.89 55.08
C GLU A 199 73.61 -37.24 56.56
N GLU A 200 72.73 -38.06 57.13
CA GLU A 200 72.84 -38.58 58.51
C GLU A 200 74.06 -39.47 58.71
N GLU A 201 74.45 -40.26 57.70
CA GLU A 201 75.65 -41.10 57.73
C GLU A 201 76.92 -40.27 57.60
N ILE A 202 76.93 -39.25 56.74
CA ILE A 202 78.00 -38.24 56.67
C ILE A 202 78.08 -37.47 57.99
N PHE A 203 76.95 -37.11 58.59
CA PHE A 203 76.89 -36.44 59.88
C PHE A 203 77.46 -37.33 60.99
N ARG A 204 77.08 -38.62 61.05
CA ARG A 204 77.66 -39.61 61.97
C ARG A 204 79.16 -39.80 61.76
N LEU A 205 79.62 -39.97 60.52
CA LEU A 205 81.05 -40.11 60.20
C LEU A 205 81.85 -38.85 60.56
N ARG A 206 81.27 -37.65 60.37
CA ARG A 206 81.87 -36.39 60.84
C ARG A 206 81.94 -36.33 62.37
N GLN A 207 80.89 -36.78 63.06
CA GLN A 207 80.83 -36.83 64.52
C GLN A 207 81.78 -37.89 65.10
N GLU A 208 81.92 -39.05 64.46
CA GLU A 208 82.88 -40.10 64.82
C GLU A 208 84.33 -39.65 64.60
N LYS A 209 84.59 -38.94 63.49
CA LYS A 209 85.87 -38.27 63.25
C LYS A 209 86.19 -37.20 64.31
N LEU A 210 85.17 -36.49 64.82
CA LEU A 210 85.29 -35.52 65.91
C LEU A 210 85.45 -36.20 67.29
N ALA A 211 84.83 -37.36 67.50
CA ALA A 211 84.89 -38.12 68.75
C ALA A 211 86.23 -38.86 68.92
N ILE A 212 86.87 -39.29 67.83
CA ILE A 212 88.14 -40.02 67.85
C ILE A 212 89.35 -39.08 68.10
N ASN A 213 89.23 -37.76 67.90
CA ASN A 213 90.32 -36.83 68.17
C ASN A 213 89.81 -35.47 68.71
N PRO A 214 89.65 -35.32 70.04
CA PRO A 214 89.43 -34.01 70.63
C PRO A 214 90.77 -33.27 70.70
N SER A 215 90.76 -32.00 70.31
CA SER A 215 91.86 -31.05 70.47
C SER A 215 93.14 -31.30 69.66
N GLN A 216 93.32 -30.52 68.61
CA GLN A 216 94.42 -29.55 68.55
C GLN A 216 94.23 -28.68 67.32
N GLY A 217 94.13 -27.37 67.55
CA GLY A 217 94.25 -26.36 66.50
C GLY A 217 95.64 -26.50 65.90
N ILE A 218 95.69 -27.14 64.74
CA ILE A 218 96.94 -27.38 64.01
C ILE A 218 97.05 -26.29 62.96
N THR A 219 97.88 -25.31 63.28
CA THR A 219 98.45 -24.32 62.38
C THR A 219 98.95 -25.03 61.12
N LYS A 220 98.22 -24.89 60.01
CA LYS A 220 98.57 -25.56 58.77
C LYS A 220 99.57 -24.70 58.01
N THR A 221 100.85 -24.92 58.28
CA THR A 221 101.95 -24.37 57.47
C THR A 221 101.94 -25.05 56.11
N ILE A 222 101.40 -24.39 55.08
CA ILE A 222 101.39 -24.92 53.71
C ILE A 222 102.66 -24.42 53.00
N ILE A 223 103.69 -25.26 52.96
CA ILE A 223 104.89 -25.04 52.14
C ILE A 223 104.56 -25.53 50.73
N THR A 224 104.22 -24.61 49.81
CA THR A 224 104.02 -24.98 48.40
C THR A 224 105.30 -24.74 47.62
N LYS A 225 105.92 -25.85 47.18
CA LYS A 225 107.03 -25.84 46.21
C LYS A 225 106.45 -25.71 44.81
N LYS A 226 106.82 -24.67 44.07
CA LYS A 226 106.43 -24.51 42.66
C LYS A 226 107.31 -25.44 41.81
N TYR A 227 106.78 -26.59 41.42
CA TYR A 227 107.41 -27.43 40.40
C TYR A 227 107.24 -26.79 39.02
N ARG A 228 108.34 -26.59 38.32
CA ARG A 228 108.37 -26.01 36.98
C ARG A 228 108.27 -27.11 35.92
N ASN A 229 107.21 -27.03 35.12
CA ASN A 229 107.10 -27.38 33.69
C ASN A 229 107.17 -28.85 33.24
N HIS A 230 106.33 -29.21 32.27
CA HIS A 230 106.71 -29.37 30.84
C HIS A 230 105.44 -29.68 30.03
N TYR A 231 105.15 -28.92 28.96
CA TYR A 231 104.00 -29.19 28.10
C TYR A 231 104.42 -30.11 26.95
N PRO A 232 103.84 -31.30 26.81
CA PRO A 232 104.26 -32.28 25.79
C PRO A 232 104.20 -31.75 24.35
N ILE A 233 103.26 -30.85 24.05
CA ILE A 233 103.07 -30.29 22.70
C ILE A 233 104.23 -29.35 22.29
N LEU A 234 104.95 -28.78 23.26
CA LEU A 234 106.07 -27.88 22.99
C LEU A 234 107.37 -28.64 22.62
N GLY A 235 107.39 -29.97 22.74
CA GLY A 235 108.51 -30.83 22.30
C GLY A 235 108.49 -31.21 20.81
N LEU A 236 107.52 -30.73 20.02
CA LEU A 236 107.44 -30.98 18.56
C LEU A 236 107.72 -29.73 17.71
N LEU A 237 108.02 -28.59 18.34
CA LEU A 237 108.81 -27.54 17.70
C LEU A 237 110.27 -28.00 17.82
N SER A 238 110.86 -28.44 16.69
CA SER A 238 112.16 -29.11 16.65
C SER A 238 113.29 -28.35 17.34
N ASP A 239 114.14 -29.12 18.00
CA ASP A 239 115.50 -28.97 18.57
C ASP A 239 115.98 -27.66 19.25
N ASP A 240 115.34 -26.51 19.05
CA ASP A 240 115.86 -25.24 19.59
C ASP A 240 115.26 -24.81 20.94
N TYR A 241 114.17 -25.44 21.42
CA TYR A 241 113.58 -25.09 22.74
C TYR A 241 114.38 -25.62 23.94
N GLN A 242 115.31 -26.56 23.71
CA GLN A 242 116.12 -27.15 24.79
C GLN A 242 117.27 -26.24 25.26
N ASN A 243 117.58 -25.16 24.54
CA ASN A 243 118.78 -24.35 24.79
C ASN A 243 118.55 -23.01 25.50
N THR A 244 117.32 -22.69 25.92
CA THR A 244 117.04 -21.45 26.68
C THR A 244 116.22 -21.70 27.94
N SER A 245 116.78 -22.44 28.90
CA SER A 245 116.89 -21.98 30.30
C SER A 245 117.21 -23.15 31.21
N SER A 246 118.48 -23.52 31.19
CA SER A 246 119.23 -24.02 32.33
C SER A 246 119.39 -22.89 33.36
N SER A 247 118.77 -23.03 34.53
CA SER A 247 119.37 -22.80 35.86
C SER A 247 118.27 -22.86 36.91
N ALA A 248 118.57 -23.66 37.93
CA ALA A 248 117.79 -23.87 39.12
C ALA A 248 117.59 -22.56 39.91
N GLY A 249 116.36 -22.34 40.35
CA GLY A 249 115.99 -21.27 41.28
C GLY A 249 114.66 -21.64 41.92
N GLU A 250 114.69 -22.42 43.01
CA GLU A 250 113.52 -22.68 43.85
C GLU A 250 113.05 -21.34 44.44
N THR A 251 111.85 -20.90 44.08
CA THR A 251 111.17 -19.79 44.77
C THR A 251 110.14 -20.41 45.71
N GLN A 252 110.34 -20.26 47.03
CA GLN A 252 109.40 -20.70 48.05
C GLN A 252 108.63 -19.49 48.60
N THR A 253 107.30 -19.61 48.71
CA THR A 253 106.46 -18.63 49.39
C THR A 253 105.89 -19.29 50.64
N ILE A 254 106.14 -18.69 51.82
CA ILE A 254 105.60 -19.16 53.10
C ILE A 254 104.35 -18.33 53.42
N VAL A 255 103.18 -18.98 53.48
CA VAL A 255 101.94 -18.38 53.97
C VAL A 255 101.57 -19.06 55.28
N ILE A 256 101.47 -18.27 56.35
CA ILE A 256 101.04 -18.71 57.68
C ILE A 256 99.59 -18.29 57.84
N GLU A 257 98.67 -19.24 57.68
CA GLU A 257 97.24 -19.01 57.93
C GLU A 257 96.91 -19.44 59.35
N LYS A 258 96.45 -18.49 60.17
CA LYS A 258 96.02 -18.73 61.56
C LYS A 258 94.50 -18.82 61.57
N THR A 259 93.96 -20.03 61.72
CA THR A 259 92.50 -20.23 61.77
C THR A 259 92.01 -19.93 63.19
N GLY A 260 91.32 -18.80 63.34
CA GLY A 260 90.77 -18.38 64.62
C GLY A 260 90.07 -17.04 64.50
N GLU A 261 88.92 -17.01 63.83
CA GLU A 261 87.90 -15.99 64.04
C GLU A 261 86.52 -16.55 63.65
N THR A 262 85.64 -16.58 64.65
CA THR A 262 84.22 -16.88 64.53
C THR A 262 83.54 -15.85 63.65
N TRP A 263 82.88 -16.30 62.58
CA TRP A 263 81.88 -15.49 61.90
C TRP A 263 80.50 -15.91 62.43
N GLN A 264 79.98 -15.12 63.39
CA GLN A 264 78.54 -14.93 63.47
C GLN A 264 78.08 -14.39 62.10
N LYS A 265 77.01 -14.97 61.57
CA LYS A 265 76.13 -14.23 60.69
C LYS A 265 74.72 -14.38 61.21
N ASP A 266 74.30 -13.31 61.84
CA ASP A 266 72.97 -13.10 62.36
C ASP A 266 71.93 -13.29 61.24
N SER A 267 70.87 -13.99 61.63
CA SER A 267 69.54 -13.83 61.11
C SER A 267 69.17 -12.34 61.05
N PHE A 268 68.81 -11.86 59.86
CA PHE A 268 67.79 -10.82 59.75
C PHE A 268 66.48 -11.50 59.38
N ASN A 269 65.62 -11.65 60.38
CA ASN A 269 64.18 -11.57 60.17
C ASN A 269 63.87 -10.11 59.83
N CYS A 270 63.07 -9.90 58.80
CA CYS A 270 62.09 -8.82 58.76
C CYS A 270 60.82 -9.44 58.17
N ASP A 271 59.81 -9.54 59.04
CA ASP A 271 58.37 -9.31 58.82
C ASP A 271 57.79 -9.49 57.41
#